data_AF-A0A3D3TA94-F1
#
_entry.id   AF-A0A3D3TA94-F1
#
_cell.length_a   1.000
_cell.length_b   1.000
_cell.length_c   1.000
_cell.angle_alpha   90.00
_cell.angle_beta   90.00
_cell.angle_gamma   90.00
#
_symmetry.space_group_name_H-M   'P 1'
#
loop_
_entity.id
_entity.type
_entity.pdbx_description
1 polymer ?
#
loop_
_entity_poly.entity_id
_entity_poly.type
_entity_poly.pdbx_seq_one_letter_code
_entity_poly.pdbx_strand_id
1 'polypeptide(L)'
;DLTVDSLRTDWKRAVNYLEEDTSPIHYITIHDEEISLCTATTDGTSTQQLERNGQCYWWTDAACTQMTTEDTGLPVTVYCYRELVKAQFCFAPVKLANGADAVMPVLTFGAGTGATAQAGKGYVYKHTTGMDLHYHTSDGRNIASVCFQDDGFVDWSARRASVHVDTQKGCITVTPEGSAQPISIACRQQEDGLALTWPDGAVFTVTTS
;
A
#
# COMPACT_ATOMS: atom_id res chain seq x y z
N ASP A 1 35.27 7.03 4.45
CA ASP A 1 33.93 6.46 4.54
C ASP A 1 33.35 6.46 3.13
N LEU A 2 32.76 5.35 2.68
CA LEU A 2 32.15 5.27 1.34
C LEU A 2 30.63 5.24 1.54
N THR A 3 30.04 6.40 1.79
CA THR A 3 28.61 6.55 2.01
C THR A 3 27.91 6.81 0.68
N VAL A 4 26.92 5.98 0.35
CA VAL A 4 26.03 6.22 -0.79
C VAL A 4 24.88 7.08 -0.30
N ASP A 5 24.77 8.29 -0.85
CA ASP A 5 23.71 9.26 -0.52
C ASP A 5 22.38 8.93 -1.23
N SER A 6 22.46 8.45 -2.47
CA SER A 6 21.28 8.01 -3.21
C SER A 6 21.59 6.98 -4.29
N LEU A 7 20.65 6.07 -4.54
CA LEU A 7 20.66 5.07 -5.61
C LEU A 7 19.41 5.24 -6.48
N ARG A 8 19.58 5.20 -7.79
CA ARG A 8 18.47 5.15 -8.75
C ARG A 8 18.87 4.23 -9.91
N THR A 9 18.01 3.28 -10.26
CA THR A 9 18.35 2.22 -11.23
C THR A 9 17.62 2.36 -12.57
N ASP A 10 17.24 3.57 -12.96
CA ASP A 10 16.49 3.86 -14.19
C ASP A 10 17.36 4.12 -15.42
N TRP A 11 18.58 3.56 -15.45
CA TRP A 11 19.51 3.63 -16.58
C TRP A 11 18.87 3.17 -17.91
N LYS A 12 17.85 2.31 -17.84
CA LYS A 12 17.08 1.84 -18.99
C LYS A 12 16.45 2.97 -19.80
N ARG A 13 16.21 4.16 -19.24
CA ARG A 13 15.66 5.29 -20.02
C ARG A 13 16.51 5.67 -21.22
N ALA A 14 17.83 5.70 -21.03
CA ALA A 14 18.76 6.04 -22.10
C ALA A 14 18.86 4.91 -23.12
N VAL A 15 18.91 3.66 -22.66
CA VAL A 15 18.98 2.48 -23.54
C VAL A 15 17.71 2.32 -24.36
N ASN A 16 16.54 2.44 -23.72
CA ASN A 16 15.25 2.40 -24.40
C ASN A 16 15.13 3.47 -25.49
N TYR A 17 15.66 4.68 -25.27
CA TYR A 17 15.68 5.70 -26.31
C TYR A 17 16.57 5.31 -27.50
N LEU A 18 17.77 4.79 -27.24
CA LEU A 18 18.69 4.33 -28.30
C LEU A 18 18.13 3.14 -29.11
N GLU A 19 17.31 2.31 -28.49
CA GLU A 19 16.68 1.13 -29.09
C GLU A 19 15.27 1.40 -29.63
N GLU A 20 14.80 2.65 -29.57
CA GLU A 20 13.43 3.05 -29.92
C GLU A 20 12.33 2.27 -29.16
N ASP A 21 12.64 1.77 -27.95
CA ASP A 21 11.73 1.00 -27.10
C ASP A 21 10.91 1.89 -26.16
N THR A 22 9.59 1.87 -26.34
CA THR A 22 8.63 2.62 -25.50
C THR A 22 8.03 1.80 -24.36
N SER A 23 8.53 0.58 -24.14
CA SER A 23 8.05 -0.30 -23.07
C SER A 23 8.19 0.34 -21.68
N PRO A 24 7.29 0.00 -20.73
CA PRO A 24 7.39 0.46 -19.34
C PRO A 24 8.72 0.06 -18.69
N ILE A 25 9.28 0.97 -17.89
CA ILE A 25 10.49 0.73 -17.11
C ILE A 25 10.11 0.54 -15.64
N HIS A 26 10.76 -0.42 -14.98
CA HIS A 26 10.69 -0.62 -13.53
C HIS A 26 12.06 -0.38 -12.91
N TYR A 27 12.11 0.42 -11.86
CA TYR A 27 13.36 0.79 -11.19
C TYR A 27 13.13 1.03 -9.71
N ILE A 28 14.25 1.12 -9.00
CA ILE A 28 14.30 1.36 -7.56
C ILE A 28 14.94 2.73 -7.34
N THR A 29 14.37 3.49 -6.41
CA THR A 29 14.98 4.68 -5.83
C THR A 29 15.28 4.42 -4.36
N ILE A 30 16.46 4.81 -3.90
CA ILE A 30 16.83 4.85 -2.50
C ILE A 30 17.45 6.22 -2.26
N HIS A 31 16.91 6.98 -1.33
CA HIS A 31 17.44 8.26 -0.91
C HIS A 31 16.95 8.54 0.51
N ASP A 32 17.79 9.21 1.31
CA ASP A 32 17.49 9.50 2.70
C ASP A 32 17.04 8.24 3.47
N GLU A 33 15.81 8.23 3.98
CA GLU A 33 15.19 7.14 4.72
C GLU A 33 14.08 6.41 3.93
N GLU A 34 14.08 6.52 2.60
CA GLU A 34 13.06 5.94 1.72
C GLU A 34 13.64 4.99 0.67
N ILE A 35 13.00 3.82 0.53
CA ILE A 35 13.14 2.91 -0.61
C ILE A 35 11.84 2.91 -1.39
N SER A 36 11.87 3.17 -2.69
CA SER A 36 10.67 3.21 -3.54
C SER A 36 10.83 2.33 -4.79
N LEU A 37 9.76 1.60 -5.12
CA LEU A 37 9.63 0.81 -6.34
C LEU A 37 8.76 1.58 -7.33
N CYS A 38 9.33 1.91 -8.48
CA CYS A 38 8.73 2.84 -9.43
C CYS A 38 8.45 2.18 -10.77
N THR A 39 7.37 2.61 -11.43
CA THR A 39 7.09 2.35 -12.83
C THR A 39 7.13 3.66 -13.60
N ALA A 40 7.84 3.69 -14.72
CA ALA A 40 7.84 4.79 -15.66
C ALA A 40 7.23 4.33 -16.99
N THR A 41 6.32 5.12 -17.55
CA THR A 41 5.69 4.87 -18.86
C THR A 41 5.81 6.08 -19.76
N THR A 42 6.00 5.89 -21.06
CA THR A 42 6.04 6.95 -22.06
C THR A 42 5.08 6.64 -23.21
N ASP A 43 4.60 7.67 -23.90
CA ASP A 43 3.88 7.51 -25.17
C ASP A 43 4.83 7.58 -26.39
N GLY A 44 6.12 7.83 -26.16
CA GLY A 44 7.15 7.94 -27.20
C GLY A 44 7.08 9.22 -28.05
N THR A 45 6.18 10.16 -27.74
CA THR A 45 5.92 11.32 -28.61
C THR A 45 6.82 12.52 -28.33
N SER A 46 7.39 12.60 -27.12
CA SER A 46 8.22 13.70 -26.68
C SER A 46 9.49 13.21 -26.00
N THR A 47 10.54 14.01 -26.12
CA THR A 47 11.86 13.73 -25.60
C THR A 47 12.38 14.89 -24.77
N GLN A 48 13.34 14.60 -23.91
CA GLN A 48 14.05 15.56 -23.07
C GLN A 48 15.50 15.11 -22.89
N GLN A 49 16.37 16.02 -22.46
CA GLN A 49 17.69 15.63 -22.00
C GLN A 49 17.57 14.93 -20.64
N LEU A 50 18.36 13.87 -20.44
CA LEU A 50 18.47 13.22 -19.14
C LEU A 50 19.13 14.19 -18.16
N GLU A 51 18.41 14.49 -17.09
CA GLU A 51 18.84 15.37 -16.02
C GLU A 51 18.59 14.68 -14.68
N ARG A 52 19.46 14.93 -13.70
CA ARG A 52 19.25 14.55 -12.31
C ARG A 52 19.66 15.69 -11.39
N ASN A 53 18.75 16.12 -10.53
CA ASN A 53 18.98 17.17 -9.52
C ASN A 53 19.58 18.46 -10.11
N GLY A 54 19.13 18.91 -11.29
CA GLY A 54 19.67 20.10 -11.95
C GLY A 54 20.92 19.84 -12.81
N GLN A 55 21.44 18.61 -12.86
CA GLN A 55 22.63 18.24 -13.60
C GLN A 55 22.28 17.43 -14.86
N CYS A 56 22.57 18.00 -16.02
CA CYS A 56 22.41 17.34 -17.31
C CYS A 56 23.48 16.27 -17.55
N TYR A 57 23.07 15.19 -18.21
CA TYR A 57 23.99 14.16 -18.68
C TYR A 57 24.30 14.32 -20.17
N TRP A 58 25.54 13.99 -20.50
CA TRP A 58 26.13 14.05 -21.83
C TRP A 58 26.81 12.72 -22.15
N TRP A 59 26.81 12.31 -23.42
CA TRP A 59 27.59 11.15 -23.86
C TRP A 59 29.07 11.50 -23.92
N THR A 60 29.95 10.59 -23.53
CA THR A 60 31.40 10.80 -23.64
C THR A 60 31.87 10.87 -25.09
N ASP A 61 31.19 10.17 -25.98
CA ASP A 61 31.47 10.08 -27.41
C ASP A 61 30.23 9.67 -28.21
N ALA A 62 30.37 9.60 -29.54
CA ALA A 62 29.29 9.22 -30.45
C ALA A 62 28.91 7.72 -30.38
N ALA A 63 29.62 6.89 -29.63
CA ALA A 63 29.26 5.48 -29.43
C ALA A 63 28.19 5.31 -28.34
N CYS A 64 27.88 6.36 -27.57
CA CYS A 64 26.81 6.37 -26.56
C CYS A 64 26.92 5.24 -25.52
N THR A 65 28.15 4.87 -25.14
CA THR A 65 28.39 3.76 -24.19
C THR A 65 28.61 4.23 -22.75
N GLN A 66 29.04 5.48 -22.56
CA GLN A 66 29.30 6.07 -21.25
C GLN A 66 28.74 7.49 -21.18
N MET A 67 28.28 7.87 -20.00
CA MET A 67 27.73 9.20 -19.72
C MET A 67 28.67 9.96 -18.80
N THR A 68 28.73 11.27 -18.99
CA THR A 68 29.42 12.23 -18.14
C THR A 68 28.46 13.37 -17.78
N THR A 69 28.84 14.16 -16.79
CA THR A 69 28.15 15.41 -16.44
C THR A 69 28.86 16.65 -16.98
N GLU A 70 30.02 16.47 -17.60
CA GLU A 70 30.72 17.52 -18.34
C GLU A 70 30.08 17.69 -19.72
N ASP A 71 29.90 18.94 -20.16
CA ASP A 71 29.30 19.23 -21.46
C ASP A 71 30.26 18.85 -22.60
N THR A 72 29.92 17.77 -23.30
CA THR A 72 30.63 17.29 -24.50
C THR A 72 29.97 17.76 -25.81
N GLY A 73 28.84 18.46 -25.73
CA GLY A 73 27.98 18.79 -26.87
C GLY A 73 27.10 17.64 -27.37
N LEU A 74 27.15 16.46 -26.73
CA LEU A 74 26.35 15.28 -27.09
C LEU A 74 25.32 14.96 -26.00
N PRO A 75 24.11 15.54 -26.02
CA PRO A 75 23.16 15.39 -24.93
C PRO A 75 22.60 13.96 -24.87
N VAL A 76 22.50 13.41 -23.65
CA VAL A 76 21.79 12.14 -23.43
C VAL A 76 20.29 12.41 -23.58
N THR A 77 19.70 12.02 -24.70
CA THR A 77 18.26 12.19 -24.93
C THR A 77 17.49 10.98 -24.43
N VAL A 78 16.34 11.21 -23.81
CA VAL A 78 15.41 10.18 -23.32
C VAL A 78 13.98 10.58 -23.64
N TYR A 79 13.06 9.61 -23.66
CA TYR A 79 11.64 9.92 -23.72
C TYR A 79 11.15 10.65 -22.45
N CYS A 80 10.09 11.44 -22.60
CA CYS A 80 9.35 11.95 -21.45
C CYS A 80 8.56 10.80 -20.81
N TYR A 81 8.86 10.48 -19.55
CA TYR A 81 8.19 9.42 -18.80
C TYR A 81 7.26 10.00 -17.73
N ARG A 82 6.08 9.40 -17.60
CA ARG A 82 5.22 9.51 -16.43
C ARG A 82 5.63 8.46 -15.40
N GLU A 83 6.05 8.91 -14.23
CA GLU A 83 6.50 8.06 -13.11
C GLU A 83 5.38 7.83 -12.10
N LEU A 84 5.30 6.61 -11.57
CA LEU A 84 4.42 6.25 -10.46
C LEU A 84 5.18 5.37 -9.47
N VAL A 85 5.20 5.77 -8.21
CA VAL A 85 5.63 4.92 -7.09
C VAL A 85 4.55 3.85 -6.86
N LYS A 86 4.92 2.58 -6.97
CA LYS A 86 4.03 1.42 -6.80
C LYS A 86 4.10 0.82 -5.41
N ALA A 87 5.25 0.97 -4.76
CA ALA A 87 5.42 0.66 -3.35
C ALA A 87 6.56 1.51 -2.78
N GLN A 88 6.52 1.79 -1.49
CA GLN A 88 7.62 2.47 -0.78
C GLN A 88 7.74 1.95 0.65
N PHE A 89 8.95 1.98 1.18
CA PHE A 89 9.27 1.68 2.57
C PHE A 89 10.03 2.88 3.16
N CYS A 90 9.43 3.54 4.13
CA CYS A 90 9.99 4.74 4.77
C CYS A 90 9.45 4.92 6.18
N PHE A 91 10.06 5.82 6.96
CA PHE A 91 9.45 6.30 8.19
C PHE A 91 8.29 7.23 7.87
N ALA A 92 7.12 6.97 8.44
CA ALA A 92 5.93 7.79 8.22
C ALA A 92 5.12 7.95 9.51
N PRO A 93 4.37 9.06 9.67
CA PRO A 93 3.45 9.24 10.77
C PRO A 93 2.28 8.26 10.66
N VAL A 94 2.02 7.53 11.73
CA VAL A 94 0.88 6.62 11.90
C VAL A 94 0.06 7.02 13.12
N LYS A 95 -1.25 6.78 13.06
CA LYS A 95 -2.17 7.00 14.18
C LYS A 95 -2.29 5.72 14.99
N LEU A 96 -1.90 5.77 16.26
CA LEU A 96 -2.06 4.65 17.20
C LEU A 96 -3.52 4.53 17.67
N ALA A 97 -3.87 3.36 18.23
CA ALA A 97 -5.21 3.09 18.77
C ALA A 97 -5.63 4.08 19.88
N ASN A 98 -4.66 4.64 20.63
CA ASN A 98 -4.90 5.66 21.65
C ASN A 98 -5.05 7.09 21.08
N GLY A 99 -5.03 7.25 19.74
CA GLY A 99 -5.14 8.53 19.04
C GLY A 99 -3.84 9.32 18.90
N ALA A 100 -2.75 8.88 19.53
CA ALA A 100 -1.44 9.53 19.41
C ALA A 100 -0.80 9.30 18.04
N ASP A 101 0.01 10.27 17.60
CA ASP A 101 0.87 10.12 16.44
C ASP A 101 2.18 9.44 16.84
N ALA A 102 2.64 8.51 16.01
CA ALA A 102 3.96 7.90 16.12
C ALA A 102 4.63 7.84 14.75
N VAL A 103 5.96 7.85 14.72
CA VAL A 103 6.73 7.66 13.50
C VAL A 103 7.24 6.21 13.49
N MET A 104 6.88 5.46 12.45
CA MET A 104 7.21 4.04 12.32
C MET A 104 7.66 3.72 10.90
N PRO A 105 8.44 2.65 10.69
CA PRO A 105 8.66 2.12 9.35
C PRO A 105 7.34 1.62 8.76
N VAL A 106 6.96 2.15 7.60
CA VAL A 106 5.70 1.82 6.91
C VAL A 106 6.01 1.35 5.50
N LEU A 107 5.51 0.16 5.15
CA LEU A 107 5.46 -0.31 3.78
C LEU A 107 4.12 0.14 3.17
N THR A 108 4.18 1.05 2.20
CA THR A 108 3.01 1.57 1.48
C THR A 108 2.94 0.92 0.11
N PHE A 109 1.74 0.54 -0.32
CA PHE A 109 1.44 -0.06 -1.60
C PHE A 109 0.46 0.80 -2.40
N GLY A 110 0.69 0.86 -3.71
CA GLY A 110 -0.15 1.58 -4.67
C GLY A 110 0.24 3.04 -4.83
N ALA A 111 0.10 3.53 -6.06
CA ALA A 111 0.30 4.95 -6.38
C ALA A 111 -0.83 5.84 -5.82
N GLY A 112 -1.95 5.23 -5.44
CA GLY A 112 -3.16 5.91 -5.04
C GLY A 112 -3.95 6.49 -6.22
N THR A 113 -5.11 7.06 -5.90
CA THR A 113 -5.99 7.72 -6.88
C THR A 113 -5.78 9.23 -6.98
N GLY A 114 -5.05 9.80 -6.03
CA GLY A 114 -4.83 11.25 -5.92
C GLY A 114 -5.98 12.03 -5.27
N ALA A 115 -7.08 11.38 -4.87
CA ALA A 115 -8.21 12.04 -4.22
C ALA A 115 -7.85 12.57 -2.81
N THR A 116 -7.05 11.80 -2.07
CA THR A 116 -6.37 12.22 -0.83
C THR A 116 -4.96 11.63 -0.84
N ALA A 117 -4.12 12.02 0.12
CA ALA A 117 -2.77 11.47 0.27
C ALA A 117 -2.77 9.93 0.43
N GLN A 118 -3.84 9.37 1.00
CA GLN A 118 -3.98 7.95 1.33
C GLN A 118 -4.89 7.18 0.37
N ALA A 119 -5.69 7.88 -0.45
CA ALA A 119 -6.73 7.25 -1.25
C ALA A 119 -6.17 6.23 -2.24
N GLY A 120 -6.73 5.02 -2.22
CA GLY A 120 -6.33 3.91 -3.09
C GLY A 120 -4.98 3.28 -2.73
N LYS A 121 -4.53 3.41 -1.48
CA LYS A 121 -3.25 2.86 -1.00
C LYS A 121 -3.46 1.83 0.11
N GLY A 122 -2.55 0.87 0.16
CA GLY A 122 -2.40 -0.10 1.24
C GLY A 122 -1.20 0.24 2.12
N TYR A 123 -1.25 -0.11 3.40
CA TYR A 123 -0.22 0.18 4.38
C TYR A 123 0.04 -1.03 5.26
N VAL A 124 1.30 -1.26 5.60
CA VAL A 124 1.72 -2.29 6.53
C VAL A 124 2.75 -1.71 7.48
N TYR A 125 2.53 -1.83 8.79
CA TYR A 125 3.48 -1.38 9.80
C TYR A 125 3.34 -2.16 11.11
N LYS A 126 4.40 -2.14 11.92
CA LYS A 126 4.44 -2.78 13.24
C LYS A 126 4.50 -1.69 14.31
N HIS A 127 3.59 -1.75 15.28
CA HIS A 127 3.67 -0.97 16.52
C HIS A 127 4.24 -1.81 17.65
N THR A 128 4.48 -1.20 18.82
CA THR A 128 5.11 -1.87 19.97
C THR A 128 4.39 -3.16 20.40
N THR A 129 3.06 -3.23 20.19
CA THR A 129 2.19 -4.30 20.72
C THR A 129 1.45 -5.12 19.66
N GLY A 130 1.78 -4.95 18.38
CA GLY A 130 1.06 -5.60 17.27
C GLY A 130 1.47 -5.12 15.89
N MET A 131 0.83 -5.64 14.84
CA MET A 131 1.10 -5.34 13.43
C MET A 131 -0.20 -5.04 12.70
N ASP A 132 -0.19 -3.97 11.91
CA ASP A 132 -1.36 -3.51 11.18
C ASP A 132 -1.19 -3.63 9.66
N LEU A 133 -2.25 -4.07 9.00
CA LEU A 133 -2.44 -4.01 7.56
C LEU A 133 -3.69 -3.17 7.29
N HIS A 134 -3.56 -2.05 6.59
CA HIS A 134 -4.68 -1.17 6.26
C HIS A 134 -4.85 -1.01 4.75
N TYR A 135 -6.09 -0.83 4.31
CA TYR A 135 -6.40 -0.34 2.97
C TYR A 135 -7.36 0.85 3.02
N HIS A 136 -6.97 1.90 2.31
CA HIS A 136 -7.80 3.07 2.05
C HIS A 136 -8.39 2.98 0.64
N THR A 137 -9.72 3.11 0.56
CA THR A 137 -10.44 3.17 -0.71
C THR A 137 -10.01 4.35 -1.56
N SER A 138 -10.41 4.33 -2.82
CA SER A 138 -10.24 5.42 -3.78
C SER A 138 -10.78 6.78 -3.33
N ASP A 139 -11.67 6.84 -2.34
CA ASP A 139 -12.19 8.09 -1.77
C ASP A 139 -11.56 8.45 -0.40
N GLY A 140 -10.55 7.69 0.03
CA GLY A 140 -9.78 7.95 1.24
C GLY A 140 -10.33 7.29 2.51
N ARG A 141 -11.51 6.68 2.48
CA ARG A 141 -12.05 5.95 3.64
C ARG A 141 -11.24 4.69 3.92
N ASN A 142 -10.85 4.49 5.18
CA ASN A 142 -10.32 3.22 5.66
C ASN A 142 -11.49 2.23 5.81
N ILE A 143 -11.44 1.11 5.09
CA ILE A 143 -12.54 0.13 5.06
C ILE A 143 -12.12 -1.29 5.44
N ALA A 144 -10.82 -1.55 5.51
CA ALA A 144 -10.27 -2.87 5.77
C ALA A 144 -8.99 -2.70 6.58
N SER A 145 -9.05 -3.07 7.85
CA SER A 145 -7.85 -3.23 8.67
C SER A 145 -7.78 -4.64 9.23
N VAL A 146 -6.60 -5.26 9.15
CA VAL A 146 -6.26 -6.50 9.86
C VAL A 146 -5.16 -6.13 10.85
N CYS A 147 -5.42 -6.34 12.13
CA CYS A 147 -4.51 -6.00 13.22
C CYS A 147 -4.16 -7.29 13.96
N PHE A 148 -2.88 -7.66 13.98
CA PHE A 148 -2.36 -8.77 14.75
C PHE A 148 -1.89 -8.24 16.10
N GLN A 149 -2.41 -8.77 17.19
CA GLN A 149 -2.09 -8.34 18.55
C GLN A 149 -1.15 -9.33 19.24
N ASP A 150 -0.30 -8.84 20.13
CA ASP A 150 0.66 -9.68 20.87
C ASP A 150 -0.02 -10.61 21.90
N ASP A 151 -1.30 -10.38 22.22
CA ASP A 151 -2.12 -11.27 23.05
C ASP A 151 -2.66 -12.49 22.29
N GLY A 152 -2.29 -12.63 21.01
CA GLY A 152 -2.63 -13.76 20.15
C GLY A 152 -3.94 -13.58 19.37
N PHE A 153 -4.63 -12.45 19.53
CA PHE A 153 -5.84 -12.15 18.77
C PHE A 153 -5.53 -11.47 17.43
N VAL A 154 -6.45 -11.65 16.47
CA VAL A 154 -6.45 -10.94 15.19
C VAL A 154 -7.76 -10.18 15.09
N ASP A 155 -7.66 -8.85 15.09
CA ASP A 155 -8.79 -7.99 14.83
C ASP A 155 -8.93 -7.78 13.32
N TRP A 156 -10.13 -7.97 12.80
CA TRP A 156 -10.46 -7.64 11.43
C TRP A 156 -11.62 -6.66 11.40
N SER A 157 -11.39 -5.51 10.77
CA SER A 157 -12.41 -4.50 10.54
C SER A 157 -12.67 -4.37 9.05
N ALA A 158 -13.64 -5.13 8.55
CA ALA A 158 -14.35 -4.84 7.32
C ALA A 158 -15.84 -5.00 7.59
N ARG A 159 -16.59 -3.89 7.63
CA ARG A 159 -18.02 -3.95 7.91
C ARG A 159 -18.84 -3.74 6.66
N ARG A 160 -19.78 -4.67 6.48
CA ARG A 160 -21.08 -4.50 5.85
C ARG A 160 -22.04 -5.53 6.47
N ALA A 161 -22.68 -5.23 7.62
CA ALA A 161 -23.78 -6.05 8.22
C ALA A 161 -24.64 -5.31 9.27
N SER A 162 -25.95 -5.53 9.27
CA SER A 162 -26.90 -5.22 10.36
C SER A 162 -27.22 -6.47 11.18
N VAL A 163 -27.11 -6.42 12.51
CA VAL A 163 -27.40 -7.54 13.41
C VAL A 163 -28.67 -7.25 14.22
N HIS A 164 -29.61 -8.18 14.27
CA HIS A 164 -30.86 -8.14 15.05
C HIS A 164 -30.90 -9.31 16.04
N VAL A 165 -30.98 -9.05 17.34
CA VAL A 165 -31.06 -10.08 18.38
C VAL A 165 -32.51 -10.21 18.84
N ASP A 166 -33.16 -11.35 18.60
CA ASP A 166 -34.53 -11.64 19.04
C ASP A 166 -34.51 -12.65 20.20
N THR A 167 -34.63 -12.13 21.42
CA THR A 167 -34.53 -12.92 22.66
C THR A 167 -35.78 -13.74 22.96
N GLN A 168 -36.89 -13.53 22.25
CA GLN A 168 -38.11 -14.32 22.42
C GLN A 168 -38.11 -15.57 21.53
N LYS A 169 -37.36 -15.55 20.42
CA LYS A 169 -37.24 -16.68 19.48
C LYS A 169 -35.98 -17.52 19.67
N GLY A 170 -35.05 -17.09 20.53
CA GLY A 170 -33.78 -17.81 20.76
C GLY A 170 -32.87 -17.78 19.53
N CYS A 171 -32.81 -16.66 18.81
CA CYS A 171 -31.88 -16.51 17.69
C CYS A 171 -31.36 -15.07 17.52
N ILE A 172 -30.14 -14.97 16.97
CA ILE A 172 -29.52 -13.73 16.51
C ILE A 172 -29.56 -13.76 14.99
N THR A 173 -30.11 -12.73 14.37
CA THR A 173 -30.17 -12.61 12.91
C THR A 173 -29.15 -11.59 12.40
N VAL A 174 -28.19 -12.01 11.59
CA VAL A 174 -27.19 -11.14 10.97
C VAL A 174 -27.54 -10.94 9.51
N THR A 175 -27.80 -9.72 9.09
CA THR A 175 -27.99 -9.35 7.68
C THR A 175 -26.75 -8.62 7.18
N PRO A 176 -25.84 -9.29 6.45
CA PRO A 176 -24.76 -8.59 5.77
C PRO A 176 -25.32 -7.49 4.85
N GLU A 177 -24.66 -6.33 4.81
CA GLU A 177 -25.09 -5.22 3.97
C GLU A 177 -24.87 -5.64 2.51
N GLY A 178 -25.97 -5.61 1.74
CA GLY A 178 -26.08 -6.20 0.40
C GLY A 178 -26.84 -7.53 0.35
N SER A 179 -27.15 -8.16 1.48
CA SER A 179 -28.01 -9.35 1.55
C SER A 179 -29.47 -8.97 1.81
N ALA A 180 -30.38 -9.51 0.99
CA ALA A 180 -31.82 -9.40 1.25
C ALA A 180 -32.29 -10.41 2.31
N GLN A 181 -31.51 -11.47 2.56
CA GLN A 181 -31.88 -12.56 3.46
C GLN A 181 -30.98 -12.54 4.71
N PRO A 182 -31.57 -12.48 5.91
CA PRO A 182 -30.81 -12.40 7.15
C PRO A 182 -30.43 -13.81 7.63
N ILE A 183 -29.22 -13.98 8.17
CA ILE A 183 -28.69 -15.25 8.69
C ILE A 183 -29.13 -15.42 10.13
N SER A 184 -29.94 -16.43 10.43
CA SER A 184 -30.34 -16.74 11.80
C SER A 184 -29.32 -17.68 12.47
N ILE A 185 -28.61 -17.16 13.45
CA ILE A 185 -27.74 -17.88 14.38
C ILE A 185 -28.61 -18.35 15.54
N ALA A 186 -28.64 -19.65 15.80
CA ALA A 186 -29.37 -20.19 16.93
C ALA A 186 -28.70 -19.76 18.24
N CYS A 187 -29.50 -19.38 19.21
CA CYS A 187 -29.04 -18.82 20.46
C CYS A 187 -29.71 -19.58 21.61
N ARG A 188 -28.90 -20.28 22.40
CA ARG A 188 -29.38 -21.07 23.54
C ARG A 188 -28.77 -20.53 24.82
N GLN A 189 -29.63 -20.20 25.77
CA GLN A 189 -29.21 -19.90 27.13
C GLN A 189 -28.67 -21.16 27.80
N GLN A 190 -27.49 -21.04 28.41
CA GLN A 190 -26.86 -22.03 29.27
C GLN A 190 -26.90 -21.53 30.72
N GLU A 191 -26.59 -22.42 31.67
CA GLU A 191 -26.60 -22.11 33.11
C GLU A 191 -25.71 -20.89 33.42
N ASP A 192 -24.54 -20.83 32.79
CA ASP A 192 -23.56 -19.76 32.97
C ASP A 192 -23.32 -18.97 31.67
N GLY A 193 -24.31 -18.79 30.78
CA GLY A 193 -24.11 -17.94 29.61
C GLY A 193 -24.98 -18.25 28.39
N LEU A 194 -24.39 -18.10 27.20
CA LEU A 194 -25.06 -18.15 25.92
C LEU A 194 -24.23 -18.94 24.91
N ALA A 195 -24.80 -20.00 24.36
CA ALA A 195 -24.24 -20.69 23.20
C ALA A 195 -24.87 -20.15 21.93
N LEU A 196 -24.04 -19.65 21.03
CA LEU A 196 -24.39 -19.24 19.68
C LEU A 196 -23.98 -20.35 18.74
N THR A 197 -24.96 -21.01 18.12
CA THR A 197 -24.74 -22.04 17.12
C THR A 197 -25.01 -21.45 15.74
N TRP A 198 -23.95 -21.37 14.96
CA TRP A 198 -24.02 -20.95 13.57
C TRP A 198 -24.71 -22.03 12.72
N PRO A 199 -25.31 -21.68 11.58
CA PRO A 199 -26.01 -22.65 10.72
C PRO A 199 -25.13 -23.81 10.21
N ASP A 200 -23.82 -23.64 10.21
CA ASP A 200 -22.83 -24.66 9.84
C ASP A 200 -22.47 -25.61 11.00
N GLY A 201 -23.05 -25.40 12.19
CA GLY A 201 -22.81 -26.19 13.39
C GLY A 201 -21.65 -25.71 14.26
N ALA A 202 -20.93 -24.64 13.89
CA ALA A 202 -19.93 -24.05 14.76
C ALA A 202 -20.59 -23.47 16.01
N VAL A 203 -20.02 -23.75 17.18
CA VAL A 203 -20.56 -23.27 18.46
C VAL A 203 -19.58 -22.27 19.06
N PHE A 204 -20.07 -21.05 19.28
CA PHE A 204 -19.38 -20.02 20.03
C PHE A 204 -20.09 -19.85 21.36
N THR A 205 -19.39 -20.08 22.46
CA THR A 205 -19.96 -19.96 23.80
C THR A 205 -19.48 -18.67 24.44
N VAL A 206 -20.44 -17.87 24.90
CA VAL A 206 -20.22 -16.70 25.75
C VAL A 206 -20.62 -17.08 27.15
N THR A 207 -19.66 -17.32 28.03
CA THR A 207 -19.92 -17.66 29.43
C THR A 207 -19.96 -16.37 30.26
N THR A 208 -21.03 -16.15 31.01
CA THR A 208 -21.08 -15.16 32.09
C THR A 208 -20.53 -15.82 33.35
N SER A 209 -19.32 -15.43 33.74
CA SER A 209 -18.66 -15.87 34.98
C SER A 209 -19.51 -15.68 36.23
#